data_AF-A0A7G8X8K6-F1
#
_entry.id   AF-A0A7G8X8K6-F1
#
_cell.length_a   1.000
_cell.length_b   1.000
_cell.length_c   1.000
_cell.angle_alpha   90.00
_cell.angle_beta   90.00
_cell.angle_gamma   90.00
#
_symmetry.space_group_name_H-M   'P 1'
#
loop_
_entity.id
_entity.type
_entity.pdbx_description
1 polymer ?
#
loop_
_entity_poly.entity_id
_entity_poly.type
_entity_poly.pdbx_seq_one_letter_code
_entity_poly.pdbx_strand_id
1 'polypeptide(L)'
;MKILAVDLFQDGLQCNITMLDRLSGEMEAIHHAVEGLVQMEEQFKGAGGNATRSFYQECHLPFLFRTVQTSASADGGSTSFTRT
;
A
#
# COMPACT_ATOMS: atom_id res chain seq x y z
N MET A 1 -4.24 39.22 -17.68
CA MET A 1 -5.01 38.20 -16.94
C MET A 1 -4.10 37.00 -16.70
N LYS A 2 -3.94 36.52 -15.46
CA LYS A 2 -3.37 35.19 -15.22
C LYS A 2 -4.46 34.17 -15.53
N ILE A 3 -4.21 33.28 -16.47
CA ILE A 3 -5.12 32.18 -16.81
C ILE A 3 -4.92 31.10 -15.76
N LEU A 4 -6.00 30.66 -15.12
CA LEU A 4 -5.96 29.52 -14.22
C LEU A 4 -5.89 28.27 -15.10
N ALA A 5 -4.73 27.60 -15.11
CA ALA A 5 -4.53 26.37 -15.87
C ALA A 5 -5.16 25.19 -15.12
N VAL A 6 -6.49 25.14 -15.12
CA VAL A 6 -7.28 24.09 -14.46
C VAL A 6 -6.93 22.71 -15.03
N ASP A 7 -6.72 22.63 -16.34
CA ASP A 7 -6.36 21.37 -17.02
C ASP A 7 -5.04 20.80 -16.49
N LEU A 8 -4.01 21.65 -16.35
CA LEU A 8 -2.71 21.23 -15.81
C LEU A 8 -2.81 20.74 -14.36
N PHE A 9 -3.67 21.38 -13.56
CA PHE A 9 -3.91 20.96 -12.19
C PHE A 9 -4.65 19.62 -12.15
N GLN A 10 -5.65 19.43 -13.01
CA GLN A 10 -6.43 18.20 -13.09
C GLN A 10 -5.59 17.03 -13.59
N ASP A 11 -4.74 17.25 -14.61
CA ASP A 11 -3.76 16.26 -15.08
C ASP A 11 -2.78 15.89 -13.97
N GLY A 12 -2.26 16.87 -13.23
CA GLY A 12 -1.38 16.64 -12.08
C GLY A 12 -2.03 15.79 -10.99
N LEU A 13 -3.31 16.05 -10.67
CA LEU A 13 -4.07 15.22 -9.74
C LEU A 13 -4.25 13.80 -10.26
N GLN A 14 -4.60 13.62 -11.54
CA GLN A 14 -4.77 12.30 -12.14
C GLN A 14 -3.47 11.49 -12.13
N CYS A 15 -2.32 12.14 -12.40
CA CYS A 15 -1.01 11.51 -12.27
C CYS A 15 -0.72 11.06 -10.83
N ASN A 16 -1.03 11.90 -9.85
CA ASN A 16 -0.83 11.55 -8.43
C ASN A 16 -1.72 10.38 -8.00
N ILE A 17 -3.00 10.38 -8.40
CA ILE A 17 -3.91 9.25 -8.13
C ILE A 17 -3.33 7.95 -8.70
N THR A 18 -2.96 7.96 -9.98
CA THR A 18 -2.36 6.79 -10.66
C THR A 18 -1.08 6.31 -9.95
N MET A 19 -0.26 7.24 -9.46
CA MET A 19 0.94 6.92 -8.71
C MET A 19 0.62 6.25 -7.37
N LEU A 20 -0.37 6.78 -6.64
CA LEU A 20 -0.81 6.23 -5.36
C LEU A 20 -1.42 4.83 -5.52
N ASP A 21 -2.20 4.59 -6.58
CA ASP A 21 -2.77 3.27 -6.88
C ASP A 21 -1.66 2.24 -7.12
N ARG A 22 -0.65 2.60 -7.92
CA ARG A 22 0.53 1.74 -8.14
C ARG A 22 1.25 1.45 -6.84
N LEU A 23 1.48 2.47 -6.01
CA LEU A 23 2.16 2.31 -4.71
C LEU A 23 1.36 1.41 -3.76
N SER A 24 0.02 1.48 -3.79
CA SER A 24 -0.83 0.57 -3.01
C SER A 24 -0.63 -0.88 -3.44
N GLY A 25 -0.66 -1.16 -4.75
CA GLY A 25 -0.42 -2.51 -5.28
C GLY A 25 0.98 -3.05 -4.96
N GLU A 26 2.00 -2.18 -5.02
CA GLU A 26 3.36 -2.55 -4.60
C GLU A 26 3.45 -2.88 -3.12
N MET A 27 2.71 -2.14 -2.27
CA MET A 27 2.67 -2.42 -0.83
C MET A 27 1.99 -3.76 -0.52
N GLU A 28 0.92 -4.10 -1.24
CA GLU A 28 0.27 -5.41 -1.13
C GLU A 28 1.20 -6.56 -1.54
N ALA A 29 1.96 -6.39 -2.62
CA ALA A 29 2.95 -7.38 -3.05
C ALA A 29 4.04 -7.60 -1.99
N ILE A 30 4.51 -6.52 -1.34
CA ILE A 30 5.47 -6.61 -0.23
C ILE A 30 4.84 -7.31 0.97
N HIS A 31 3.60 -6.97 1.34
CA HIS A 31 2.87 -7.62 2.43
C HIS A 31 2.81 -9.14 2.24
N HIS A 32 2.39 -9.60 1.07
CA HIS A 32 2.31 -11.03 0.77
C HIS A 32 3.67 -11.72 0.75
N ALA A 33 4.72 -11.06 0.26
CA ALA A 33 6.07 -11.61 0.31
C ALA A 33 6.56 -11.81 1.76
N VAL A 34 6.27 -10.84 2.64
CA VAL A 34 6.62 -10.91 4.06
C VAL A 34 5.80 -11.97 4.78
N GLU A 35 4.49 -12.08 4.50
CA GLU A 35 3.65 -13.18 5.02
C GLU A 35 4.20 -14.54 4.62
N GLY A 36 4.57 -14.70 3.34
CA GLY A 36 5.19 -15.92 2.83
C GLY A 36 6.48 -16.26 3.58
N LEU A 37 7.37 -15.28 3.79
CA LEU A 37 8.61 -15.47 4.53
C LEU A 37 8.38 -15.93 5.97
N VAL A 38 7.40 -15.35 6.66
CA VAL A 38 7.05 -15.75 8.04
C VAL A 38 6.51 -17.18 8.09
N GLN A 39 5.85 -17.64 7.02
CA GLN A 39 5.30 -19.00 6.90
C GLN A 39 6.34 -20.05 6.47
N MET A 40 7.57 -19.66 6.10
CA MET A 40 8.65 -20.57 5.68
C MET A 40 9.32 -21.30 6.87
N GLU A 41 8.52 -21.95 7.71
CA GLU A 41 9.02 -22.64 8.91
C GLU A 41 9.98 -23.77 8.57
N GLU A 42 9.70 -24.48 7.47
CA GLU A 42 10.48 -25.63 7.04
C GLU A 42 11.83 -25.26 6.42
N GLN A 43 11.93 -24.07 5.82
CA GLN A 43 13.15 -23.56 5.21
C GLN A 43 13.98 -22.77 6.23
N PHE A 44 13.34 -22.04 7.14
CA PHE A 44 13.97 -21.25 8.18
C PHE A 44 13.74 -21.87 9.57
N LYS A 45 14.41 -23.01 9.79
CA LYS A 45 14.42 -23.76 11.05
C LYS A 45 15.50 -23.28 12.03
N GLY A 46 15.38 -23.74 13.28
CA GLY A 46 16.35 -23.46 14.35
C GLY A 46 16.23 -22.05 14.92
N ALA A 47 17.09 -21.72 15.90
CA ALA A 47 17.00 -20.46 16.62
C ALA A 47 17.17 -19.22 15.72
N GLY A 48 18.09 -19.28 14.75
CA GLY A 48 18.31 -18.19 13.79
C GLY A 48 17.14 -18.03 12.80
N GLY A 49 16.62 -19.13 12.25
CA GLY A 49 15.45 -19.09 11.36
C GLY A 49 14.21 -18.58 12.07
N ASN A 50 13.98 -19.00 13.32
CA ASN A 50 12.92 -18.49 14.16
C ASN A 50 13.08 -16.98 14.44
N ALA A 51 14.29 -16.52 14.80
CA ALA A 51 14.55 -15.10 15.04
C ALA A 51 14.26 -14.23 13.81
N THR A 52 14.65 -14.69 12.61
CA THR A 52 14.35 -13.99 11.35
C THR A 52 12.84 -13.92 11.11
N ARG A 53 12.12 -15.05 11.23
CA ARG A 53 10.65 -15.07 11.03
C ARG A 53 9.94 -14.18 12.05
N SER A 54 10.29 -14.26 13.33
CA SER A 54 9.74 -13.40 14.39
C SER A 54 10.00 -11.92 14.11
N PHE A 55 11.19 -11.54 13.64
CA PHE A 55 11.50 -10.14 13.30
C PHE A 55 10.58 -9.58 12.20
N TYR A 56 10.31 -10.34 11.15
CA TYR A 56 9.38 -9.92 10.10
C TYR A 56 7.92 -9.95 10.57
N GLN A 57 7.55 -10.95 11.37
CA GLN A 57 6.21 -11.09 11.92
C GLN A 57 5.84 -9.98 12.90
N GLU A 58 6.77 -9.60 13.77
CA GLU A 58 6.49 -8.67 14.87
C GLU A 58 6.79 -7.22 14.50
N CYS A 59 7.79 -6.97 13.65
CA CYS A 59 8.17 -5.60 13.30
C CYS A 59 7.59 -5.12 11.96
N HIS A 60 7.43 -6.00 10.96
CA HIS A 60 7.10 -5.59 9.59
C HIS A 60 5.62 -5.81 9.25
N LEU A 61 5.05 -6.97 9.58
CA LEU A 61 3.64 -7.25 9.31
C LEU A 61 2.68 -6.21 9.93
N PRO A 62 2.85 -5.74 11.19
CA PRO A 62 1.92 -4.76 11.75
C PRO A 62 1.92 -3.43 11.02
N PHE A 63 3.08 -3.01 10.51
CA PHE A 63 3.20 -1.79 9.70
C PHE A 63 2.49 -1.98 8.36
N LEU A 64 2.81 -3.07 7.65
CA LEU A 64 2.27 -3.34 6.31
C LEU A 64 0.75 -3.55 6.35
N PHE A 65 0.23 -4.27 7.34
CA PHE A 65 -1.19 -4.49 7.55
C PHE A 65 -1.94 -3.16 7.73
N ARG A 66 -1.42 -2.27 8.57
CA ARG A 66 -2.02 -0.94 8.76
C ARG A 66 -2.04 -0.15 7.46
N THR A 67 -0.93 -0.11 6.73
CA THR A 67 -0.82 0.67 5.49
C THR A 67 -1.75 0.16 4.39
N VAL A 68 -1.89 -1.16 4.23
CA VAL A 68 -2.79 -1.76 3.22
C VAL A 68 -4.26 -1.57 3.61
N GLN A 69 -4.63 -1.66 4.90
CA GLN A 69 -6.01 -1.42 5.31
C GLN A 69 -6.46 0.04 5.16
N THR A 70 -5.53 0.99 5.32
CA THR A 70 -5.86 2.41 5.15
C THR A 70 -6.17 2.80 3.71
N SER A 71 -5.57 2.14 2.71
CA SER A 71 -5.91 2.39 1.31
C SER A 71 -7.27 1.78 0.94
N ALA A 72 -7.57 0.56 1.41
CA ALA A 72 -8.86 -0.10 1.17
C ALA A 72 -10.08 0.67 1.73
N SER A 73 -9.90 1.42 2.83
CA SER A 73 -10.98 2.21 3.45
C SER A 73 -11.26 3.54 2.74
N ALA A 74 -10.38 3.99 1.83
CA ALA A 74 -10.53 5.25 1.09
C ALA A 74 -11.45 5.13 -0.14
N ASP A 75 -11.63 3.92 -0.69
CA ASP A 75 -12.45 3.66 -1.89
C ASP A 75 -13.97 3.71 -1.64
N GLY A 76 -14.42 3.86 -0.39
CA GLY A 76 -15.85 3.98 -0.03
C GLY A 76 -16.49 5.34 -0.30
N GLY A 77 -15.73 6.32 -0.81
CA GLY A 77 -16.14 7.73 -0.92
C GLY A 77 -16.34 8.24 -2.34
N SER A 78 -16.98 7.48 -3.23
CA SER A 78 -17.40 8.00 -4.54
C SER A 78 -18.58 8.96 -4.38
N THR A 79 -18.32 10.20 -3.96
CA THR A 79 -19.29 11.29 -4.08
C THR A 79 -19.35 11.71 -5.54
N SER A 80 -20.44 11.30 -6.19
CA SER A 80 -20.88 11.80 -7.49
C SER A 80 -21.00 13.32 -7.45
N PHE A 81 -19.97 14.02 -7.92
CA PHE A 81 -20.05 15.44 -8.23
C PHE A 81 -20.86 15.61 -9.52
N THR A 82 -22.19 15.62 -9.38
CA THR A 82 -23.10 15.95 -10.47
C THR A 82 -22.86 17.38 -10.91
N ARG A 83 -22.37 17.52 -12.15
CA ARG A 83 -22.22 18.76 -12.90
C ARG A 83 -23.61 19.37 -13.18
N THR A 84 -23.92 20.51 -12.57
CA THR A 84 -24.92 21.48 -13.05
C THR A 84 -24.22 22.66 -13.70
#